data_AF-S6UML4-F1
#
_entry.id   AF-S6UML4-F1
#
_cell.length_a   1.000
_cell.length_b   1.000
_cell.length_c   1.000
_cell.angle_alpha   90.00
_cell.angle_beta   90.00
_cell.angle_gamma   90.00
#
_symmetry.space_group_name_H-M   'P 1'
#
loop_
_entity.id
_entity.type
_entity.pdbx_description
1 polymer ?
#
loop_
_entity_poly.entity_id
_entity_poly.type
_entity_poly.pdbx_seq_one_letter_code
_entity_poly.pdbx_strand_id
1 'polypeptide(L)'
;SDMYFYPKVAAERVHLSGMRAQITVPVLDFPIPGAHNADEALHNGIELFNDLAHHPRIKIAFGPHAPYTVGDENLEKVRVMADELDAMIQMHVHETAFEVEQAVEQHQERPLARLNRLGMLGPRFQAVHMTQISDADLALLVESNTSIIHCPESNLKLASGFCPVERLWQAGVNVAVGTDGAASNNDLDLLGETRTAALL
;
A
#
# COMPACT_ATOMS: atom_id res chain seq x y z
N SER A 1 -10.03 1.33 1.47
CA SER A 1 -9.10 0.26 1.87
C SER A 1 -8.84 0.43 3.34
N ASP A 2 -8.60 -0.65 4.07
CA ASP A 2 -8.13 -0.64 5.46
C ASP A 2 -6.83 -1.44 5.53
N MET A 3 -5.83 -0.92 6.23
CA MET A 3 -4.55 -1.58 6.45
C MET A 3 -4.16 -1.38 7.91
N TYR A 4 -4.69 -2.25 8.77
CA TYR A 4 -4.46 -2.14 10.21
C TYR A 4 -4.41 -3.52 10.87
N PHE A 5 -3.96 -3.51 12.13
CA PHE A 5 -3.90 -4.70 12.96
C PHE A 5 -5.29 -5.31 13.20
N TYR A 6 -5.31 -6.62 13.48
CA TYR A 6 -6.54 -7.41 13.69
C TYR A 6 -7.53 -7.34 12.50
N PRO A 7 -7.12 -7.73 11.27
CA PRO A 7 -7.94 -7.59 10.06
C PRO A 7 -9.27 -8.36 10.13
N LYS A 8 -9.35 -9.46 10.89
CA LYS A 8 -10.60 -10.18 11.14
C LYS A 8 -11.63 -9.30 11.86
N VAL A 9 -11.20 -8.57 12.88
CA VAL A 9 -12.07 -7.64 13.60
C VAL A 9 -12.51 -6.50 12.69
N ALA A 10 -11.60 -5.94 11.88
CA ALA A 10 -11.93 -4.92 10.89
C ALA A 10 -13.00 -5.43 9.89
N ALA A 11 -12.81 -6.64 9.35
CA ALA A 11 -13.75 -7.26 8.43
C ALA A 11 -15.14 -7.47 9.06
N GLU A 12 -15.21 -7.90 10.33
CA GLU A 12 -16.47 -8.02 11.08
C GLU A 12 -17.18 -6.67 11.23
N ARG A 13 -16.44 -5.61 11.57
CA ARG A 13 -17.00 -4.25 11.69
C ARG A 13 -17.50 -3.73 10.35
N VAL A 14 -16.74 -3.95 9.27
CA VAL A 14 -17.18 -3.58 7.92
C VAL A 14 -18.43 -4.37 7.52
N HIS A 15 -18.48 -5.68 7.79
CA HIS A 15 -19.64 -6.49 7.49
C HIS A 15 -20.92 -5.93 8.12
N LEU A 16 -20.85 -5.60 9.43
CA LEU A 16 -21.96 -5.02 10.19
C LEU A 16 -22.36 -3.62 9.69
N SER A 17 -21.41 -2.82 9.21
CA SER A 17 -21.68 -1.48 8.67
C SER A 17 -22.40 -1.50 7.30
N GLY A 18 -22.32 -2.60 6.56
CA GLY A 18 -22.83 -2.71 5.19
C GLY A 18 -21.92 -2.09 4.11
N MET A 19 -20.78 -1.52 4.48
CA MET A 19 -19.83 -0.92 3.53
C MET A 19 -19.10 -1.98 2.67
N ARG A 20 -18.55 -1.51 1.55
CA ARG A 20 -17.56 -2.26 0.76
C ARG A 20 -16.16 -1.94 1.29
N ALA A 21 -15.29 -2.94 1.41
CA ALA A 21 -13.90 -2.72 1.78
C ALA A 21 -12.94 -3.71 1.11
N GLN A 22 -11.72 -3.23 0.87
CA GLN A 22 -10.52 -4.06 0.84
C GLN A 22 -9.95 -4.05 2.26
N ILE A 23 -9.75 -5.23 2.85
CA ILE A 23 -9.09 -5.41 4.14
C ILE A 23 -7.70 -5.96 3.85
N THR A 24 -6.68 -5.20 4.20
CA THR A 24 -5.29 -5.48 3.87
C THR A 24 -4.59 -6.07 5.10
N VAL A 25 -4.10 -7.30 4.99
CA VAL A 25 -3.43 -8.03 6.08
C VAL A 25 -2.04 -7.43 6.31
N PRO A 26 -1.74 -6.85 7.50
CA PRO A 26 -0.46 -6.21 7.74
C PRO A 26 0.66 -7.23 7.88
N VAL A 27 1.76 -7.02 7.16
CA VAL A 27 2.98 -7.86 7.18
C VAL A 27 4.19 -6.99 7.49
N LEU A 28 4.92 -7.35 8.55
CA LEU A 28 6.11 -6.67 9.06
C LEU A 28 7.12 -7.70 9.59
N ASP A 29 8.41 -7.39 9.50
CA ASP A 29 9.49 -8.29 9.95
C ASP A 29 9.68 -8.33 11.47
N PHE A 30 8.88 -7.56 12.21
CA PHE A 30 8.88 -7.51 13.67
C PHE A 30 7.47 -7.78 14.22
N PRO A 31 7.35 -8.21 15.49
CA PRO A 31 6.06 -8.53 16.09
C PRO A 31 5.09 -7.34 16.07
N ILE A 32 3.82 -7.62 15.77
CA ILE A 32 2.75 -6.63 15.69
C ILE A 32 1.54 -7.06 16.53
N PRO A 33 0.63 -6.14 16.91
CA PRO A 33 -0.62 -6.54 17.54
C PRO A 33 -1.39 -7.54 16.66
N GLY A 34 -1.64 -8.74 17.19
CA GLY A 34 -2.36 -9.81 16.50
C GLY A 34 -1.53 -10.77 15.66
N ALA A 35 -0.20 -10.60 15.56
CA ALA A 35 0.70 -11.58 14.97
C ALA A 35 2.13 -11.46 15.53
N HIS A 36 2.72 -12.58 15.94
CA HIS A 36 4.07 -12.64 16.49
C HIS A 36 5.17 -12.47 15.43
N ASN A 37 4.88 -12.81 14.17
CA ASN A 37 5.78 -12.68 13.03
C ASN A 37 5.00 -12.65 11.70
N ALA A 38 5.71 -12.44 10.59
CA ALA A 38 5.15 -12.39 9.25
C ALA A 38 4.44 -13.70 8.83
N ASP A 39 4.98 -14.87 9.18
CA ASP A 39 4.38 -16.16 8.80
C ASP A 39 3.01 -16.36 9.47
N GLU A 40 2.87 -15.97 10.74
CA GLU A 40 1.58 -15.97 11.44
C GLU A 40 0.60 -14.96 10.83
N ALA A 41 1.06 -13.75 10.49
CA ALA A 41 0.22 -12.75 9.84
C ALA A 41 -0.30 -13.26 8.49
N LEU A 42 0.56 -13.87 7.67
CA LEU A 42 0.20 -14.46 6.39
C LEU A 42 -0.75 -15.65 6.55
N HIS A 43 -0.51 -16.52 7.52
CA HIS A 43 -1.41 -17.64 7.83
C HIS A 43 -2.82 -17.16 8.19
N ASN A 44 -2.92 -16.20 9.12
CA ASN A 44 -4.19 -15.57 9.50
C ASN A 44 -4.86 -14.88 8.30
N GLY A 45 -4.07 -14.30 7.39
CA GLY A 45 -4.56 -13.70 6.16
C GLY A 45 -5.17 -14.71 5.19
N ILE A 46 -4.56 -15.88 5.03
CA ILE A 46 -5.09 -16.98 4.21
C ILE A 46 -6.40 -17.51 4.78
N GLU A 47 -6.47 -17.73 6.10
CA GLU A 47 -7.72 -18.14 6.76
C GLU A 47 -8.84 -17.13 6.49
N LEU A 48 -8.56 -15.83 6.69
CA LEU A 48 -9.53 -14.76 6.46
C LEU A 48 -9.94 -14.64 4.99
N PHE A 49 -9.00 -14.85 4.05
CA PHE A 49 -9.29 -14.88 2.62
C PHE A 49 -10.28 -15.99 2.29
N ASN A 50 -10.07 -17.20 2.83
CA ASN A 50 -10.96 -18.35 2.62
C ASN A 50 -12.34 -18.13 3.24
N ASP A 51 -12.40 -17.62 4.48
CA ASP A 51 -13.65 -17.32 5.17
C ASP A 51 -14.53 -16.31 4.40
N LEU A 52 -13.90 -15.38 3.67
CA LEU A 52 -14.56 -14.30 2.94
C LEU A 52 -14.54 -14.46 1.42
N ALA A 53 -14.15 -15.62 0.89
CA ALA A 53 -13.96 -15.86 -0.54
C ALA A 53 -15.21 -15.49 -1.38
N HIS A 54 -16.39 -15.79 -0.85
CA HIS A 54 -17.69 -15.49 -1.49
C HIS A 54 -18.39 -14.26 -0.93
N HIS A 55 -17.72 -13.46 -0.08
CA HIS A 55 -18.35 -12.29 0.50
C HIS A 55 -18.60 -11.21 -0.57
N PRO A 56 -19.82 -10.65 -0.70
CA PRO A 56 -20.19 -9.79 -1.83
C PRO A 56 -19.57 -8.37 -1.77
N ARG A 57 -19.03 -7.97 -0.62
CA ARG A 57 -18.59 -6.59 -0.35
C ARG A 57 -17.18 -6.47 0.21
N ILE A 58 -16.56 -7.56 0.66
CA ILE A 58 -15.26 -7.52 1.34
C ILE A 58 -14.29 -8.36 0.53
N LYS A 59 -13.12 -7.80 0.25
CA LYS A 59 -12.01 -8.50 -0.39
C LYS A 59 -10.78 -8.40 0.50
N ILE A 60 -10.00 -9.47 0.55
CA ILE A 60 -8.77 -9.52 1.33
C ILE A 60 -7.58 -9.24 0.41
N ALA A 61 -6.64 -8.45 0.90
CA ALA A 61 -5.40 -8.06 0.23
C ALA A 61 -4.21 -8.26 1.19
N PHE A 62 -2.99 -8.21 0.68
CA PHE A 62 -1.76 -8.26 1.49
C PHE A 62 -1.13 -6.87 1.64
N GLY A 63 -0.66 -6.59 2.85
CA GLY A 63 -0.15 -5.28 3.26
C GLY A 63 1.24 -5.36 3.85
N PRO A 64 2.28 -5.68 3.04
CA PRO A 64 3.64 -5.39 3.48
C PRO A 64 3.73 -3.90 3.79
N HIS A 65 4.13 -3.54 5.02
CA HIS A 65 3.99 -2.15 5.50
C HIS A 65 4.74 -1.13 4.63
N ALA A 66 6.05 -1.28 4.50
CA ALA A 66 6.92 -0.41 3.72
C ALA A 66 8.25 -1.12 3.39
N PRO A 67 9.03 -0.65 2.40
CA PRO A 67 10.25 -1.33 1.97
C PRO A 67 11.28 -1.45 3.10
N TYR A 68 11.31 -0.49 4.03
CA TYR A 68 12.23 -0.46 5.16
C TYR A 68 11.77 -1.31 6.36
N THR A 69 10.59 -1.95 6.30
CA THR A 69 10.07 -2.81 7.38
C THR A 69 9.81 -4.25 6.94
N VAL A 70 10.00 -4.57 5.66
CA VAL A 70 9.77 -5.91 5.10
C VAL A 70 10.92 -6.30 4.17
N GLY A 71 11.65 -7.35 4.54
CA GLY A 71 12.76 -7.92 3.81
C GLY A 71 12.33 -8.70 2.57
N ASP A 72 13.30 -9.00 1.69
CA ASP A 72 13.06 -9.68 0.41
C ASP A 72 12.35 -11.03 0.60
N GLU A 73 12.71 -11.82 1.62
CA GLU A 73 12.08 -13.12 1.90
C GLU A 73 10.57 -12.99 2.14
N ASN A 74 10.14 -12.03 2.97
CA ASN A 74 8.72 -11.85 3.28
C ASN A 74 7.96 -11.19 2.12
N LEU A 75 8.62 -10.33 1.32
CA LEU A 75 8.03 -9.81 0.08
C LEU A 75 7.80 -10.90 -0.95
N GLU A 76 8.75 -11.84 -1.11
CA GLU A 76 8.59 -12.98 -2.00
C GLU A 76 7.44 -13.89 -1.57
N LYS A 77 7.30 -14.17 -0.26
CA LYS A 77 6.14 -14.91 0.29
C LYS A 77 4.83 -14.20 -0.04
N VAL A 78 4.75 -12.88 0.20
CA VAL A 78 3.57 -12.07 -0.12
C VAL A 78 3.24 -12.15 -1.62
N ARG A 79 4.24 -12.01 -2.50
CA ARG A 79 4.04 -12.10 -3.95
C ARG A 79 3.45 -13.43 -4.37
N VAL A 80 4.06 -14.54 -3.92
CA VAL A 80 3.61 -15.89 -4.26
C VAL A 80 2.17 -16.10 -3.79
N MET A 81 1.85 -15.73 -2.55
CA MET A 81 0.49 -15.87 -2.01
C MET A 81 -0.53 -14.97 -2.75
N ALA A 82 -0.15 -13.73 -3.07
CA ALA A 82 -1.01 -12.84 -3.83
C ALA A 82 -1.30 -13.36 -5.24
N ASP A 83 -0.30 -13.97 -5.90
CA ASP A 83 -0.47 -14.58 -7.21
C ASP A 83 -1.36 -15.84 -7.16
N GLU A 84 -1.18 -16.70 -6.16
CA GLU A 84 -2.00 -17.91 -5.97
C GLU A 84 -3.47 -17.59 -5.66
N LEU A 85 -3.71 -16.53 -4.90
CA LEU A 85 -5.05 -16.12 -4.45
C LEU A 85 -5.70 -15.07 -5.38
N ASP A 86 -4.98 -14.60 -6.41
CA ASP A 86 -5.38 -13.45 -7.23
C ASP A 86 -5.77 -12.23 -6.37
N ALA A 87 -4.97 -11.97 -5.33
CA ALA A 87 -5.20 -10.92 -4.33
C ALA A 87 -4.40 -9.65 -4.64
N MET A 88 -4.90 -8.51 -4.18
CA MET A 88 -4.19 -7.23 -4.29
C MET A 88 -3.07 -7.12 -3.26
N ILE A 89 -2.08 -6.28 -3.56
CA ILE A 89 -1.02 -5.86 -2.62
C ILE A 89 -1.08 -4.34 -2.45
N GLN A 90 -1.04 -3.85 -1.21
CA GLN A 90 -1.00 -2.42 -0.89
C GLN A 90 0.18 -2.14 0.05
N MET A 91 0.98 -1.12 -0.26
CA MET A 91 2.24 -0.84 0.46
C MET A 91 2.55 0.66 0.43
N HIS A 92 3.06 1.20 1.54
CA HIS A 92 3.63 2.55 1.55
C HIS A 92 4.97 2.53 0.82
N VAL A 93 5.14 3.36 -0.21
CA VAL A 93 6.34 3.35 -1.05
C VAL A 93 6.73 4.78 -1.40
N HIS A 94 8.03 5.10 -1.28
CA HIS A 94 8.57 6.41 -1.63
C HIS A 94 7.79 7.55 -0.97
N GLU A 95 7.46 7.35 0.31
CA GLU A 95 6.70 8.33 1.08
C GLU A 95 7.56 9.54 1.39
N THR A 96 8.84 9.33 1.73
CA THR A 96 9.76 10.39 2.14
C THR A 96 11.06 10.37 1.35
N ALA A 97 11.71 11.52 1.19
CA ALA A 97 13.06 11.59 0.60
C ALA A 97 14.06 10.73 1.39
N PHE A 98 13.96 10.74 2.71
CA PHE A 98 14.83 9.97 3.61
C PHE A 98 14.74 8.46 3.38
N GLU A 99 13.54 7.90 3.18
CA GLU A 99 13.36 6.49 2.82
C GLU A 99 14.20 6.11 1.59
N VAL A 100 14.09 6.93 0.55
CA VAL A 100 14.75 6.67 -0.73
C VAL A 100 16.26 6.87 -0.63
N GLU A 101 16.71 7.94 0.02
CA GLU A 101 18.12 8.23 0.25
C GLU A 101 18.79 7.12 1.05
N GLN A 102 18.16 6.67 2.13
CA GLN A 102 18.66 5.60 2.98
C GLN A 102 18.72 4.26 2.22
N ALA A 103 17.70 3.93 1.43
CA ALA A 103 17.71 2.72 0.62
C ALA A 103 18.82 2.74 -0.45
N VAL A 104 19.05 3.88 -1.10
CA VAL A 104 20.14 4.03 -2.07
C VAL A 104 21.50 3.95 -1.38
N GLU A 105 21.68 4.55 -0.21
CA GLU A 105 22.93 4.43 0.55
C GLU A 105 23.23 2.98 0.93
N GLN A 106 22.24 2.27 1.47
CA GLN A 106 22.42 0.90 2.01
C GLN A 106 22.43 -0.20 0.94
N HIS A 107 21.65 -0.03 -0.13
CA HIS A 107 21.40 -1.08 -1.11
C HIS A 107 21.75 -0.68 -2.55
N GLN A 108 22.15 0.57 -2.78
CA GLN A 108 22.47 1.11 -4.11
C GLN A 108 21.30 0.99 -5.10
N GLU A 109 20.07 0.92 -4.57
CA GLU A 109 18.84 0.69 -5.33
C GLU A 109 17.69 1.48 -4.69
N ARG A 110 16.83 2.10 -5.52
CA ARG A 110 15.62 2.77 -5.04
C ARG A 110 14.58 1.73 -4.62
N PRO A 111 13.74 2.00 -3.60
CA PRO A 111 12.74 1.02 -3.15
C PRO A 111 11.80 0.51 -4.25
N LEU A 112 11.33 1.37 -5.16
CA LEU A 112 10.48 0.95 -6.28
C LEU A 112 11.24 0.03 -7.27
N ALA A 113 12.52 0.29 -7.52
CA ALA A 113 13.36 -0.58 -8.35
C ALA A 113 13.56 -1.95 -7.71
N ARG A 114 13.78 -2.01 -6.40
CA ARG A 114 13.80 -3.26 -5.61
C ARG A 114 12.50 -4.02 -5.74
N LEU A 115 11.36 -3.36 -5.56
CA LEU A 115 10.02 -3.97 -5.71
C LEU A 115 9.80 -4.52 -7.13
N ASN A 116 10.29 -3.81 -8.16
CA ASN A 116 10.26 -4.30 -9.53
C ASN A 116 11.12 -5.56 -9.72
N ARG A 117 12.35 -5.56 -9.22
CA ARG A 117 13.26 -6.72 -9.28
C ARG A 117 12.67 -7.96 -8.60
N LEU A 118 11.93 -7.77 -7.50
CA LEU A 118 11.23 -8.84 -6.78
C LEU A 118 9.92 -9.28 -7.47
N GLY A 119 9.51 -8.61 -8.56
CA GLY A 119 8.28 -8.92 -9.28
C GLY A 119 7.00 -8.48 -8.57
N MET A 120 7.08 -7.51 -7.66
CA MET A 120 5.93 -7.01 -6.89
C MET A 120 5.02 -6.10 -7.72
N LEU A 121 5.61 -5.31 -8.63
CA LEU A 121 4.88 -4.32 -9.41
C LEU A 121 3.95 -4.99 -10.42
N GLY A 122 2.80 -4.38 -10.66
CA GLY A 122 1.79 -4.95 -11.53
C GLY A 122 0.42 -4.29 -11.35
N PRO A 123 -0.59 -4.72 -12.14
CA PRO A 123 -1.96 -4.21 -12.01
C PRO A 123 -2.63 -4.53 -10.67
N ARG A 124 -2.07 -5.47 -9.89
CA ARG A 124 -2.53 -5.81 -8.53
C ARG A 124 -1.78 -5.07 -7.41
N PHE A 125 -0.79 -4.23 -7.75
CA PHE A 125 -0.01 -3.47 -6.77
C PHE A 125 -0.54 -2.04 -6.60
N GLN A 126 -0.64 -1.61 -5.35
CA GLN A 126 -1.13 -0.30 -4.93
C GLN A 126 -0.02 0.40 -4.12
N ALA A 127 0.70 1.31 -4.75
CA ALA A 127 1.77 2.07 -4.13
C ALA A 127 1.22 3.35 -3.49
N VAL A 128 1.25 3.42 -2.16
CA VAL A 128 0.68 4.53 -1.38
C VAL A 128 1.73 5.63 -1.19
N HIS A 129 1.28 6.89 -1.21
CA HIS A 129 2.05 8.15 -1.11
C HIS A 129 2.80 8.55 -2.37
N MET A 130 3.91 7.87 -2.69
CA MET A 130 4.71 8.10 -3.90
C MET A 130 5.06 9.58 -4.12
N THR A 131 5.63 10.23 -3.11
CA THR A 131 6.05 11.64 -3.18
C THR A 131 7.41 11.80 -3.88
N GLN A 132 8.22 10.74 -3.90
CA GLN A 132 9.58 10.76 -4.45
C GLN A 132 9.67 9.98 -5.77
N ILE A 133 9.37 10.62 -6.90
CA ILE A 133 9.30 9.96 -8.21
C ILE A 133 10.35 10.52 -9.17
N SER A 134 11.28 9.67 -9.58
CA SER A 134 12.23 9.93 -10.67
C SER A 134 11.67 9.50 -12.04
N ASP A 135 12.37 9.85 -13.13
CA ASP A 135 12.01 9.40 -14.48
C ASP A 135 12.04 7.88 -14.63
N ALA A 136 13.00 7.22 -13.97
CA ALA A 136 13.10 5.77 -13.96
C ALA A 136 11.92 5.13 -13.20
N ASP A 137 11.51 5.71 -12.08
CA ASP A 137 10.34 5.23 -11.33
C ASP A 137 9.06 5.37 -12.18
N LEU A 138 8.90 6.51 -12.86
CA LEU A 138 7.76 6.73 -13.75
C LEU A 138 7.69 5.68 -14.85
N ALA A 139 8.82 5.34 -15.48
CA ALA A 139 8.88 4.29 -16.49
C ALA A 139 8.41 2.93 -15.96
N LEU A 140 8.86 2.55 -14.75
CA LEU A 140 8.43 1.31 -14.09
C LEU A 140 6.93 1.30 -13.79
N LEU A 141 6.38 2.42 -13.32
CA LEU A 141 4.94 2.54 -13.03
C LEU A 141 4.09 2.37 -14.29
N VAL A 142 4.50 3.00 -15.40
CA VAL A 142 3.84 2.87 -16.70
C VAL A 142 3.93 1.45 -17.23
N GLU A 143 5.13 0.85 -17.21
CA GLU A 143 5.36 -0.51 -17.73
C GLU A 143 4.56 -1.57 -16.94
N SER A 144 4.55 -1.46 -15.61
CA SER A 144 3.89 -2.42 -14.73
C SER A 144 2.38 -2.21 -14.58
N ASN A 145 1.84 -1.07 -15.02
CA ASN A 145 0.45 -0.67 -14.77
C ASN A 145 0.09 -0.67 -13.27
N THR A 146 1.05 -0.27 -12.42
CA THR A 146 0.87 -0.14 -10.97
C THR A 146 -0.04 1.05 -10.65
N SER A 147 -0.92 0.90 -9.66
CA SER A 147 -1.78 2.00 -9.19
C SER A 147 -1.12 2.79 -8.07
N ILE A 148 -1.34 4.11 -8.05
CA ILE A 148 -0.89 5.01 -6.99
C ILE A 148 -2.08 5.39 -6.10
N ILE A 149 -1.86 5.42 -4.79
CA ILE A 149 -2.81 5.98 -3.82
C ILE A 149 -2.24 7.28 -3.28
N HIS A 150 -2.79 8.41 -3.73
CA HIS A 150 -2.38 9.75 -3.31
C HIS A 150 -3.08 10.13 -2.00
N CYS A 151 -2.29 10.48 -0.97
CA CYS A 151 -2.78 10.96 0.33
C CYS A 151 -2.29 12.39 0.59
N PRO A 152 -2.86 13.41 -0.08
CA PRO A 152 -2.29 14.76 -0.11
C PRO A 152 -2.16 15.39 1.27
N GLU A 153 -3.21 15.37 2.10
CA GLU A 153 -3.17 16.07 3.38
C GLU A 153 -2.20 15.42 4.37
N SER A 154 -2.12 14.08 4.39
CA SER A 154 -1.10 13.37 5.17
C SER A 154 0.31 13.74 4.73
N ASN A 155 0.57 13.70 3.41
CA ASN A 155 1.88 14.06 2.86
C ASN A 155 2.30 15.50 3.23
N LEU A 156 1.35 16.45 3.17
CA LEU A 156 1.58 17.84 3.55
C LEU A 156 1.83 17.98 5.05
N LYS A 157 1.02 17.31 5.89
CA LYS A 157 1.09 17.43 7.35
C LYS A 157 2.35 16.79 7.94
N LEU A 158 2.80 15.69 7.37
CA LEU A 158 4.04 15.01 7.78
C LEU A 158 5.30 15.58 7.09
N ALA A 159 5.13 16.56 6.20
CA ALA A 159 6.20 17.10 5.36
C ALA A 159 6.92 16.00 4.54
N SER A 160 6.17 14.99 4.11
CA SER A 160 6.68 13.83 3.35
C SER A 160 7.08 14.23 1.91
N GLY A 161 6.35 15.18 1.31
CA GLY A 161 6.63 15.74 -0.02
C GLY A 161 5.38 15.91 -0.88
N PHE A 162 5.59 16.07 -2.19
CA PHE A 162 4.52 16.31 -3.17
C PHE A 162 4.51 15.17 -4.19
N CYS A 163 3.45 14.36 -4.18
CA CYS A 163 3.23 13.37 -5.24
C CYS A 163 2.93 14.12 -6.56
N PRO A 164 3.66 13.86 -7.66
CA PRO A 164 3.47 14.59 -8.91
C PRO A 164 2.29 14.01 -9.71
N VAL A 165 1.07 14.21 -9.19
CA VAL A 165 -0.17 13.60 -9.70
C VAL A 165 -0.41 13.89 -11.18
N GLU A 166 -0.33 15.16 -11.59
CA GLU A 166 -0.55 15.52 -13.01
C GLU A 166 0.45 14.81 -13.94
N ARG A 167 1.71 14.71 -13.51
CA ARG A 167 2.76 14.01 -14.27
C ARG A 167 2.46 12.52 -14.40
N LEU A 168 2.01 11.88 -13.33
CA LEU A 168 1.60 10.47 -13.33
C LEU A 168 0.38 10.24 -14.24
N TRP A 169 -0.61 11.12 -14.12
CA TRP A 169 -1.86 11.04 -14.88
C TRP A 169 -1.62 11.19 -16.39
N GLN A 170 -0.82 12.18 -16.81
CA GLN A 170 -0.47 12.39 -18.21
C GLN A 170 0.36 11.24 -18.80
N ALA A 171 1.09 10.50 -17.95
CA ALA A 171 1.80 9.28 -18.36
C ALA A 171 0.89 8.04 -18.43
N GLY A 172 -0.39 8.15 -18.04
CA GLY A 172 -1.35 7.05 -18.07
C GLY A 172 -1.35 6.17 -16.82
N VAL A 173 -0.68 6.57 -15.74
CA VAL A 173 -0.69 5.83 -14.47
C VAL A 173 -2.03 6.06 -13.76
N ASN A 174 -2.64 4.98 -13.26
CA ASN A 174 -3.86 5.09 -12.45
C ASN A 174 -3.55 5.71 -11.08
N VAL A 175 -4.19 6.83 -10.76
CA VAL A 175 -4.05 7.52 -9.47
C VAL A 175 -5.40 7.57 -8.75
N ALA A 176 -5.49 6.93 -7.59
CA ALA A 176 -6.60 7.04 -6.66
C ALA A 176 -6.26 7.98 -5.50
N VAL A 177 -7.26 8.34 -4.69
CA VAL A 177 -7.10 9.21 -3.51
C VAL A 177 -7.43 8.43 -2.23
N GLY A 178 -6.65 8.66 -1.17
CA GLY A 178 -6.88 8.14 0.18
C GLY A 178 -6.63 9.22 1.23
N THR A 179 -7.16 9.03 2.44
CA THR A 179 -7.03 9.97 3.56
C THR A 179 -5.82 9.71 4.44
N ASP A 180 -5.23 8.51 4.33
CA ASP A 180 -4.39 7.94 5.39
C ASP A 180 -5.13 7.89 6.75
N GLY A 181 -4.41 7.70 7.85
CA GLY A 181 -4.96 7.64 9.20
C GLY A 181 -5.29 9.01 9.82
N ALA A 182 -6.27 9.03 10.71
CA ALA A 182 -6.71 10.25 11.41
C ALA A 182 -5.67 10.85 12.39
N ALA A 183 -4.49 10.23 12.54
CA ALA A 183 -3.36 10.80 13.29
C ALA A 183 -2.46 11.70 12.42
N SER A 184 -2.48 11.49 11.10
CA SER A 184 -1.66 12.20 10.11
C SER A 184 -2.47 13.06 9.15
N ASN A 185 -3.81 12.99 9.14
CA ASN A 185 -4.71 13.91 8.43
C ASN A 185 -5.23 15.01 9.38
N ASN A 186 -6.48 14.93 9.86
CA ASN A 186 -6.90 14.31 11.12
C ASN A 186 -8.42 13.99 11.11
N ASP A 187 -9.04 13.99 9.93
CA ASP A 187 -10.38 13.48 9.68
C ASP A 187 -10.33 12.36 8.62
N LEU A 188 -11.49 11.91 8.15
CA LEU A 188 -11.61 10.94 7.06
C LEU A 188 -12.51 11.52 5.96
N ASP A 189 -12.35 12.82 5.66
CA ASP A 189 -13.10 13.52 4.61
C ASP A 189 -12.45 13.32 3.23
N LEU A 190 -12.89 12.28 2.52
CA LEU A 190 -12.40 12.00 1.16
C LEU A 190 -12.76 13.11 0.15
N LEU A 191 -13.82 13.90 0.40
CA LEU A 191 -14.16 15.05 -0.45
C LEU A 191 -13.18 16.22 -0.19
N GLY A 192 -12.81 16.42 1.08
CA GLY A 192 -11.72 17.31 1.50
C GLY A 192 -10.41 16.94 0.82
N GLU A 193 -9.98 15.68 0.95
CA GLU A 193 -8.76 15.17 0.32
C GLU A 193 -8.77 15.35 -1.20
N THR A 194 -9.90 15.07 -1.86
CA THR A 194 -10.03 15.27 -3.32
C THR A 194 -9.90 16.74 -3.71
N ARG A 195 -10.41 17.66 -2.89
CA ARG A 195 -10.25 19.10 -3.11
C ARG A 195 -8.79 19.51 -2.95
N THR A 196 -8.12 19.02 -1.90
CA THR A 196 -6.70 19.30 -1.66
C THR A 196 -5.84 18.75 -2.81
N ALA A 197 -6.09 17.52 -3.24
CA ALA A 197 -5.43 16.90 -4.39
C ALA A 197 -5.53 17.75 -5.67
N ALA A 198 -6.71 18.32 -5.95
CA ALA A 198 -6.95 19.11 -7.16
C ALA A 198 -6.28 20.50 -7.17
N LEU A 199 -5.81 20.97 -6.01
CA LEU A 199 -5.17 22.28 -5.86
C LEU A 199 -3.63 22.22 -5.89
N LEU A 200 -3.05 21.02 -5.76
CA LEU A 200 -1.60 20.76 -5.81
C LEU A 200 -1.14 20.51 -7.26
#